data_AF-A0A3A6MA03-F1
#
_entry.id   AF-A0A3A6MA03-F1
#
_cell.length_a   1.000
_cell.length_b   1.000
_cell.length_c   1.000
_cell.angle_alpha   90.00
_cell.angle_beta   90.00
_cell.angle_gamma   90.00
#
_symmetry.space_group_name_H-M   'P 1'
#
loop_
_entity.id
_entity.type
_entity.pdbx_description
1 polymer ?
#
loop_
_entity_poly.entity_id
_entity_poly.type
_entity_poly.pdbx_seq_one_letter_code
_entity_poly.pdbx_strand_id
1 'polypeptide(L)'
;METDIETKYCQSCGMPLGIEGITEYGTNSDGTLNQEFCSCCLNSGKYLFNFSMEYLIYLWGLFPDSYNQIAGTNYKSEELRNVLSDRLPNLKRWKQKINTAHIHYDLIMNVQEYINRHLFEDLNCDNLSHVACMSMYHFRRVFKDVVGENVGDYIQRLRLEYIAFKLISTNTRVSELLEQINFQNKHTLSRAFKKHFQMSIPAFRKAYSNVAYENKIIKRLEYSIKRIKEIKVAYLKFERTHRNKQAYSTLWEQIMEFAKEYNLTDKGFKYVSISLDSLDITEIDKCRFLIGITVPYSMEIPKGFSVLNIETGLYSVFNIKGRYHELNRIYRDIYLDWLPNSKYSLREQMTFEIYTNTPDKASMEELVTEIYLPIEVKQKIK
;
A
#
# COMPACT_ATOMS: atom_id res chain seq x y z
N MET A 1 -27.25 -14.40 -45.01
CA MET A 1 -28.06 -13.99 -43.85
C MET A 1 -27.09 -13.99 -42.67
N GLU A 2 -26.27 -12.94 -42.56
CA GLU A 2 -25.38 -12.77 -41.42
C GLU A 2 -26.27 -12.49 -40.22
N THR A 3 -26.39 -13.46 -39.33
CA THR A 3 -26.99 -13.24 -38.02
C THR A 3 -26.06 -12.30 -37.28
N ASP A 4 -26.48 -11.05 -37.14
CA ASP A 4 -25.86 -10.05 -36.27
C ASP A 4 -25.94 -10.60 -34.84
N ILE A 5 -24.91 -11.34 -34.42
CA ILE A 5 -24.81 -11.86 -33.05
C ILE A 5 -24.56 -10.62 -32.20
N GLU A 6 -25.63 -10.14 -31.58
CA GLU A 6 -25.59 -9.05 -30.62
C GLU A 6 -24.45 -9.32 -29.63
N THR A 7 -23.37 -8.54 -29.75
CA THR A 7 -22.14 -8.77 -28.98
C THR A 7 -22.48 -8.58 -27.51
N LYS A 8 -22.45 -9.67 -26.74
CA LYS A 8 -22.71 -9.62 -25.31
C LYS A 8 -21.50 -9.04 -24.62
N TYR A 9 -21.72 -8.09 -23.72
CA TYR A 9 -20.65 -7.48 -22.94
C TYR A 9 -20.75 -7.87 -21.46
N CYS A 10 -19.58 -8.07 -20.86
CA CYS A 10 -19.40 -8.27 -19.43
C CYS A 10 -20.01 -7.10 -18.68
N GLN A 11 -20.95 -7.40 -17.80
CA GLN A 11 -21.73 -6.43 -17.01
C GLN A 11 -20.91 -5.75 -15.90
N SER A 12 -19.59 -5.96 -15.88
CA SER A 12 -18.62 -5.36 -14.97
C SER A 12 -17.55 -4.56 -15.71
N CYS A 13 -16.75 -5.21 -16.57
CA CYS A 13 -15.63 -4.53 -17.24
C CYS A 13 -15.96 -3.98 -18.63
N GLY A 14 -17.14 -4.30 -19.19
CA GLY A 14 -17.52 -3.86 -20.54
C GLY A 14 -16.79 -4.55 -21.68
N MET A 15 -16.04 -5.62 -21.41
CA MET A 15 -15.41 -6.47 -22.43
C MET A 15 -16.45 -7.37 -23.12
N PRO A 16 -16.29 -7.71 -24.40
CA PRO A 16 -17.09 -8.74 -25.05
C PRO A 16 -17.02 -10.08 -24.30
N LEU A 17 -18.07 -10.89 -24.41
CA LEU A 17 -18.20 -12.22 -23.82
C LEU A 17 -18.44 -13.27 -24.91
N GLY A 18 -18.00 -14.50 -24.64
CA GLY A 18 -18.26 -15.64 -25.53
C GLY A 18 -17.32 -15.76 -26.71
N ILE A 19 -16.18 -15.06 -26.69
CA ILE A 19 -15.11 -15.25 -27.67
C ILE A 19 -14.18 -16.36 -27.18
N GLU A 20 -14.24 -17.52 -27.85
CA GLU A 20 -13.41 -18.70 -27.53
C GLU A 20 -11.92 -18.35 -27.55
N GLY A 21 -11.20 -18.71 -26.49
CA GLY A 21 -9.75 -18.47 -26.35
C GLY A 21 -9.34 -17.05 -25.95
N ILE A 22 -10.29 -16.11 -25.79
CA ILE A 22 -9.99 -14.69 -25.48
C ILE A 22 -10.70 -14.22 -24.20
N THR A 23 -12.00 -14.47 -24.06
CA THR A 23 -12.78 -14.05 -22.89
C THR A 23 -13.67 -15.17 -22.39
N GLU A 24 -13.22 -15.87 -21.36
CA GLU A 24 -14.00 -16.92 -20.70
C GLU A 24 -15.10 -16.34 -19.81
N TYR A 25 -16.20 -17.07 -19.67
CA TYR A 25 -17.26 -16.74 -18.73
C TYR A 25 -16.78 -16.93 -17.28
N GLY A 26 -17.26 -16.08 -16.39
CA GLY A 26 -17.05 -16.21 -14.96
C GLY A 26 -17.79 -17.40 -14.38
N THR A 27 -17.63 -17.64 -13.07
CA THR A 27 -18.34 -18.72 -12.37
C THR A 27 -19.14 -18.20 -11.18
N ASN A 28 -20.32 -18.78 -10.98
CA ASN A 28 -21.20 -18.56 -9.82
C ASN A 28 -20.67 -19.32 -8.59
N SER A 29 -21.27 -19.08 -7.42
CA SER A 29 -20.86 -19.72 -6.16
C SER A 29 -21.04 -21.23 -6.14
N ASP A 30 -21.89 -21.76 -7.01
CA ASP A 30 -22.13 -23.20 -7.22
C ASP A 30 -21.23 -23.81 -8.30
N GLY A 31 -20.29 -23.03 -8.87
CA GLY A 31 -19.36 -23.48 -9.90
C GLY A 31 -19.93 -23.44 -11.33
N THR A 32 -21.19 -23.04 -11.53
CA THR A 32 -21.78 -22.90 -12.87
C THR A 32 -21.24 -21.67 -13.61
N LEU A 33 -21.21 -21.70 -14.94
CA LEU A 33 -20.78 -20.54 -15.75
C LEU A 33 -21.78 -19.37 -15.62
N ASN A 34 -21.24 -18.17 -15.50
CA ASN A 34 -21.98 -16.92 -15.43
C ASN A 34 -21.95 -16.22 -16.80
N GLN A 35 -23.11 -16.15 -17.46
CA GLN A 35 -23.23 -15.57 -18.80
C GLN A 35 -23.17 -14.02 -18.84
N GLU A 36 -23.11 -13.37 -17.67
CA GLU A 36 -23.14 -11.91 -17.55
C GLU A 36 -21.76 -11.30 -17.24
N PHE A 37 -20.82 -12.08 -16.72
CA PHE A 37 -19.51 -11.59 -16.27
C PHE A 37 -18.39 -12.46 -16.85
N CYS A 38 -17.25 -11.85 -17.16
CA CYS A 38 -16.06 -12.60 -17.59
C CYS A 38 -15.33 -13.22 -16.38
N SER A 39 -14.49 -14.21 -16.64
CA SER A 39 -13.66 -14.91 -15.65
C SER A 39 -12.74 -13.99 -14.86
N CYS A 40 -12.33 -12.87 -15.46
CA CYS A 40 -11.54 -11.84 -14.76
C CYS A 40 -12.38 -11.00 -13.79
N CYS A 41 -13.70 -10.89 -13.99
CA CYS A 41 -14.57 -10.06 -13.15
C CYS A 41 -15.25 -10.86 -12.04
N LEU A 42 -15.65 -12.11 -12.30
CA LEU A 42 -16.42 -12.92 -11.37
C LEU A 42 -15.92 -14.37 -11.38
N ASN A 43 -15.54 -14.89 -10.22
CA ASN A 43 -15.20 -16.30 -10.06
C ASN A 43 -15.71 -16.80 -8.70
N SER A 44 -16.32 -17.98 -8.70
CA SER A 44 -16.93 -18.62 -7.52
C SER A 44 -17.94 -17.72 -6.82
N GLY A 45 -18.71 -16.95 -7.61
CA GLY A 45 -19.72 -16.01 -7.11
C GLY A 45 -19.16 -14.76 -6.42
N LYS A 46 -17.86 -14.50 -6.50
CA LYS A 46 -17.20 -13.34 -5.91
C LYS A 46 -16.56 -12.47 -7.00
N TYR A 47 -16.72 -11.15 -6.86
CA TYR A 47 -15.99 -10.21 -7.70
C TYR A 47 -14.50 -10.25 -7.37
N LEU A 48 -13.66 -10.46 -8.39
CA LEU A 48 -12.22 -10.62 -8.21
C LEU A 48 -11.48 -9.29 -8.02
N PHE A 49 -12.08 -8.17 -8.45
CA PHE A 49 -11.50 -6.84 -8.35
C PHE A 49 -12.56 -5.78 -8.00
N ASN A 50 -12.20 -4.80 -7.18
CA ASN A 50 -13.06 -3.67 -6.78
C ASN A 50 -12.49 -2.34 -7.27
N PHE A 51 -12.25 -2.22 -8.58
CA PHE A 51 -11.85 -0.97 -9.21
C PHE A 51 -13.00 0.04 -9.29
N SER A 52 -12.74 1.35 -9.26
CA SER A 52 -13.74 2.37 -9.60
C SER A 52 -14.02 2.36 -11.11
N MET A 53 -15.13 2.94 -11.54
CA MET A 53 -15.44 3.05 -12.97
C MET A 53 -14.42 3.94 -13.66
N GLU A 54 -14.13 5.09 -13.08
CA GLU A 54 -13.18 6.08 -13.60
C GLU A 54 -11.81 5.44 -13.78
N TYR A 55 -11.39 4.61 -12.82
CA TYR A 55 -10.16 3.85 -12.90
C TYR A 55 -10.22 2.76 -13.98
N LEU A 56 -11.36 2.10 -14.19
CA LEU A 56 -11.52 1.13 -15.28
C LEU A 56 -11.50 1.81 -16.67
N ILE A 57 -12.13 2.98 -16.81
CA ILE A 57 -12.07 3.82 -18.03
C ILE A 57 -10.63 4.25 -18.29
N TYR A 58 -9.95 4.70 -17.23
CA TYR A 58 -8.54 5.06 -17.28
C TYR A 58 -7.67 3.89 -17.73
N LEU A 59 -7.79 2.73 -17.07
CA LEU A 59 -7.04 1.50 -17.39
C LEU A 59 -7.19 1.12 -18.86
N TRP A 60 -8.42 1.03 -19.36
CA TRP A 60 -8.64 0.68 -20.77
C TRP A 60 -8.16 1.78 -21.72
N GLY A 61 -8.33 3.05 -21.33
CA GLY A 61 -7.80 4.19 -22.08
C GLY A 61 -6.28 4.21 -22.19
N LEU A 62 -5.56 3.61 -21.25
CA LEU A 62 -4.10 3.47 -21.33
C LEU A 62 -3.69 2.37 -22.32
N PHE A 63 -4.50 1.31 -22.46
CA PHE A 63 -4.21 0.15 -23.33
C PHE A 63 -5.34 -0.11 -24.34
N PRO A 64 -5.55 0.81 -25.29
CA PRO A 64 -6.59 0.60 -26.28
C PRO A 64 -6.36 -0.64 -27.13
N ASP A 65 -5.10 -1.00 -27.41
CA ASP A 65 -4.77 -2.16 -28.25
C ASP A 65 -5.27 -3.49 -27.67
N SER A 66 -5.16 -3.70 -26.36
CA SER A 66 -5.69 -4.90 -25.70
C SER A 66 -7.21 -4.93 -25.73
N TYR A 67 -7.87 -3.78 -25.54
CA TYR A 67 -9.31 -3.69 -25.69
C TYR A 67 -9.74 -3.95 -27.13
N ASN A 68 -9.06 -3.33 -28.09
CA ASN A 68 -9.30 -3.38 -29.52
C ASN A 68 -9.15 -4.79 -30.09
N GLN A 69 -8.09 -5.50 -29.68
CA GLN A 69 -7.84 -6.89 -30.06
C GLN A 69 -8.98 -7.81 -29.62
N ILE A 70 -9.54 -7.56 -28.43
CA ILE A 70 -10.60 -8.38 -27.84
C ILE A 70 -11.98 -7.99 -28.40
N ALA A 71 -12.21 -6.69 -28.59
CA ALA A 71 -13.48 -6.14 -29.06
C ALA A 71 -13.63 -6.07 -30.57
N GLY A 72 -12.58 -6.41 -31.35
CA GLY A 72 -12.60 -6.25 -32.80
C GLY A 72 -12.75 -4.79 -33.23
N THR A 73 -12.17 -3.86 -32.47
CA THR A 73 -12.28 -2.41 -32.71
C THR A 73 -10.91 -1.80 -32.95
N ASN A 74 -10.86 -0.49 -33.25
CA ASN A 74 -9.60 0.23 -33.49
C ASN A 74 -9.66 1.64 -32.87
N TYR A 75 -10.08 1.72 -31.61
CA TYR A 75 -10.16 2.98 -30.88
C TYR A 75 -8.78 3.48 -30.49
N LYS A 76 -8.56 4.79 -30.57
CA LYS A 76 -7.46 5.46 -29.87
C LYS A 76 -7.80 5.62 -28.38
N SER A 77 -6.80 5.86 -27.53
CA SER A 77 -6.97 6.04 -26.08
C SER A 77 -8.10 6.98 -25.68
N GLU A 78 -8.18 8.16 -26.29
CA GLU A 78 -9.22 9.15 -25.98
C GLU A 78 -10.61 8.71 -26.45
N GLU A 79 -10.68 8.09 -27.63
CA GLU A 79 -11.93 7.54 -28.18
C GLU A 79 -12.46 6.40 -27.31
N LEU A 80 -11.57 5.49 -26.88
CA LEU A 80 -11.93 4.39 -26.00
C LEU A 80 -12.40 4.89 -24.62
N ARG A 81 -11.76 5.92 -24.07
CA ARG A 81 -12.22 6.55 -22.82
C ARG A 81 -13.63 7.10 -22.99
N ASN A 82 -13.94 7.75 -24.11
CA ASN A 82 -15.28 8.27 -24.38
C ASN A 82 -16.31 7.13 -24.53
N VAL A 83 -15.97 6.09 -25.28
CA VAL A 83 -16.82 4.89 -25.46
C VAL A 83 -17.12 4.21 -24.12
N LEU A 84 -16.13 4.04 -23.26
CA LEU A 84 -16.32 3.40 -21.95
C LEU A 84 -17.00 4.32 -20.94
N SER A 85 -16.79 5.64 -21.03
CA SER A 85 -17.49 6.63 -20.20
C SER A 85 -19.00 6.62 -20.45
N ASP A 86 -19.42 6.34 -21.69
CA ASP A 86 -20.85 6.17 -22.03
C ASP A 86 -21.38 4.78 -21.68
N ARG A 87 -20.58 3.73 -21.95
CA ARG A 87 -21.03 2.33 -21.80
C ARG A 87 -21.10 1.86 -20.35
N LEU A 88 -20.05 2.11 -19.57
CA LEU A 88 -19.91 1.51 -18.24
C LEU A 88 -21.06 1.93 -17.30
N PRO A 89 -21.52 3.20 -17.23
CA PRO A 89 -22.63 3.60 -16.35
C PRO A 89 -23.92 2.80 -16.52
N ASN A 90 -24.12 2.21 -17.69
CA ASN A 90 -25.33 1.49 -18.04
C ASN A 90 -25.28 -0.02 -17.71
N LEU A 91 -24.11 -0.58 -17.37
CA LEU A 91 -23.95 -2.01 -17.05
C LEU A 91 -24.44 -2.35 -15.64
N LYS A 92 -24.89 -3.59 -15.37
CA LYS A 92 -25.48 -3.94 -14.06
C LYS A 92 -24.61 -3.64 -12.83
N ARG A 93 -23.28 -3.88 -12.88
CA ARG A 93 -22.34 -3.54 -11.78
C ARG A 93 -22.39 -2.06 -11.41
N TRP A 94 -22.60 -1.25 -12.43
CA TRP A 94 -22.50 0.19 -12.43
C TRP A 94 -23.89 0.83 -12.26
N LYS A 95 -24.94 0.24 -12.79
CA LYS A 95 -26.33 0.71 -12.64
C LYS A 95 -26.75 0.85 -11.16
N GLN A 96 -26.08 0.20 -10.22
CA GLN A 96 -26.12 0.53 -8.78
C GLN A 96 -25.10 1.62 -8.40
N LYS A 97 -25.58 2.85 -8.11
CA LYS A 97 -24.90 3.97 -7.41
C LYS A 97 -23.35 3.95 -7.39
N ILE A 98 -22.76 4.02 -8.58
CA ILE A 98 -21.32 3.97 -8.91
C ILE A 98 -20.46 4.94 -8.14
N ASN A 99 -20.98 6.13 -7.86
CA ASN A 99 -20.17 7.14 -7.21
C ASN A 99 -19.86 6.78 -5.74
N THR A 100 -20.65 5.89 -5.12
CA THR A 100 -20.54 5.69 -3.68
C THR A 100 -19.31 4.87 -3.27
N ALA A 101 -18.94 3.83 -4.02
CA ALA A 101 -17.85 2.93 -3.61
C ALA A 101 -16.46 3.57 -3.73
N HIS A 102 -16.21 4.32 -4.82
CA HIS A 102 -14.96 5.04 -5.01
C HIS A 102 -14.84 6.20 -4.01
N ILE A 103 -15.90 7.01 -3.85
CA ILE A 103 -15.96 8.06 -2.83
C ILE A 103 -15.71 7.47 -1.45
N HIS A 104 -16.36 6.35 -1.12
CA HIS A 104 -16.12 5.67 0.15
C HIS A 104 -14.67 5.26 0.33
N TYR A 105 -14.05 4.66 -0.69
CA TYR A 105 -12.64 4.29 -0.62
C TYR A 105 -11.76 5.51 -0.34
N ASP A 106 -11.91 6.59 -1.11
CA ASP A 106 -11.12 7.82 -0.97
C ASP A 106 -11.31 8.48 0.41
N LEU A 107 -12.56 8.55 0.89
CA LEU A 107 -12.88 9.08 2.22
C LEU A 107 -12.25 8.23 3.32
N ILE A 108 -12.25 6.89 3.18
CA ILE A 108 -11.60 6.01 4.14
C ILE A 108 -10.07 6.10 4.06
N MET A 109 -9.48 6.33 2.87
CA MET A 109 -8.04 6.60 2.76
C MET A 109 -7.65 7.87 3.50
N ASN A 110 -8.45 8.94 3.38
CA ASN A 110 -8.24 10.19 4.14
C ASN A 110 -8.33 9.95 5.65
N VAL A 111 -9.28 9.13 6.10
CA VAL A 111 -9.39 8.74 7.51
C VAL A 111 -8.18 7.95 7.98
N GLN A 112 -7.67 6.99 7.20
CA GLN A 112 -6.47 6.24 7.55
C GLN A 112 -5.24 7.14 7.64
N GLU A 113 -5.10 8.11 6.73
CA GLU A 113 -4.04 9.10 6.78
C GLU A 113 -4.13 9.98 8.04
N TYR A 114 -5.34 10.41 8.39
CA TYR A 114 -5.60 11.10 9.65
C TYR A 114 -5.20 10.24 10.85
N ILE A 115 -5.63 8.96 10.89
CA ILE A 115 -5.26 8.03 11.97
C ILE A 115 -3.75 7.88 12.07
N ASN A 116 -3.01 7.81 10.95
CA ASN A 116 -1.56 7.68 10.97
C ASN A 116 -0.87 8.90 11.60
N ARG A 117 -1.36 10.11 11.31
CA ARG A 117 -0.80 11.36 11.86
C ARG A 117 -1.18 11.58 13.32
N HIS A 118 -2.35 11.11 13.72
CA HIS A 118 -2.95 11.34 15.04
C HIS A 118 -3.03 10.05 15.88
N LEU A 119 -2.19 9.05 15.59
CA LEU A 119 -2.32 7.69 16.11
C LEU A 119 -2.39 7.63 17.64
N PHE A 120 -1.70 8.55 18.32
CA PHE A 120 -1.61 8.59 19.78
C PHE A 120 -2.56 9.57 20.46
N GLU A 121 -3.35 10.29 19.68
CA GLU A 121 -4.36 11.22 20.19
C GLU A 121 -5.65 10.49 20.61
N ASP A 122 -6.63 11.25 21.12
CA ASP A 122 -7.96 10.70 21.42
C ASP A 122 -8.78 10.52 20.13
N LEU A 123 -8.59 9.36 19.51
CA LEU A 123 -9.32 8.94 18.31
C LEU A 123 -10.60 8.20 18.72
N ASN A 124 -11.75 8.79 18.45
CA ASN A 124 -13.05 8.16 18.62
C ASN A 124 -13.82 8.10 17.28
N CYS A 125 -14.84 7.24 17.23
CA CYS A 125 -15.62 7.03 16.00
C CYS A 125 -16.37 8.28 15.54
N ASP A 126 -16.71 9.19 16.45
CA ASP A 126 -17.47 10.40 16.16
C ASP A 126 -16.58 11.37 15.36
N ASN A 127 -15.41 11.70 15.91
CA ASN A 127 -14.39 12.52 15.27
C ASN A 127 -13.98 11.97 13.89
N LEU A 128 -13.74 10.66 13.79
CA LEU A 128 -13.34 10.04 12.52
C LEU A 128 -14.47 10.01 11.49
N SER A 129 -15.73 9.95 11.92
CA SER A 129 -16.88 10.04 11.01
C SER A 129 -17.01 11.43 10.39
N HIS A 130 -16.64 12.48 11.14
CA HIS A 130 -16.55 13.85 10.61
C HIS A 130 -15.45 14.00 9.56
N VAL A 131 -14.28 13.38 9.75
CA VAL A 131 -13.21 13.34 8.73
C VAL A 131 -13.70 12.68 7.44
N ALA A 132 -14.55 11.66 7.55
CA ALA A 132 -15.17 10.99 6.41
C ALA A 132 -16.39 11.73 5.83
N CYS A 133 -16.88 12.80 6.47
CA CYS A 133 -18.16 13.44 6.13
C CYS A 133 -19.36 12.45 6.12
N MET A 134 -19.38 11.49 7.06
CA MET A 134 -20.41 10.45 7.16
C MET A 134 -21.04 10.42 8.55
N SER A 135 -22.25 9.87 8.65
CA SER A 135 -22.79 9.51 9.98
C SER A 135 -21.97 8.40 10.61
N MET A 136 -21.87 8.38 11.94
CA MET A 136 -21.07 7.38 12.68
C MET A 136 -21.40 5.92 12.30
N TYR A 137 -22.69 5.59 12.14
CA TYR A 137 -23.12 4.23 11.79
C TYR A 137 -22.72 3.84 10.37
N HIS A 138 -22.87 4.76 9.42
CA HIS A 138 -22.47 4.54 8.03
C HIS A 138 -20.95 4.43 7.91
N PHE A 139 -20.22 5.35 8.55
CA PHE A 139 -18.76 5.33 8.63
C PHE A 139 -18.22 3.99 9.12
N ARG A 140 -18.73 3.45 10.24
CA ARG A 140 -18.27 2.17 10.79
C ARG A 140 -18.44 1.01 9.81
N ARG A 141 -19.56 0.99 9.08
CA ARG A 141 -19.83 -0.05 8.08
C ARG A 141 -18.86 0.10 6.91
N VAL A 142 -18.79 1.31 6.33
CA VAL A 142 -17.93 1.61 5.18
C VAL A 142 -16.45 1.36 5.50
N PHE A 143 -15.98 1.79 6.67
CA PHE A 143 -14.60 1.54 7.10
C PHE A 143 -14.30 0.05 7.15
N LYS A 144 -15.20 -0.75 7.76
CA LYS A 144 -15.01 -2.21 7.83
C LYS A 144 -15.03 -2.86 6.45
N ASP A 145 -15.89 -2.40 5.55
CA ASP A 145 -16.00 -2.94 4.20
C ASP A 145 -14.73 -2.64 3.37
N VAL A 146 -14.19 -1.42 3.49
CA VAL A 146 -12.97 -0.99 2.79
C VAL A 146 -11.71 -1.61 3.38
N VAL A 147 -11.51 -1.45 4.69
CA VAL A 147 -10.26 -1.82 5.39
C VAL A 147 -10.23 -3.31 5.77
N GLY A 148 -11.40 -3.92 5.96
CA GLY A 148 -11.52 -5.33 6.37
C GLY A 148 -11.53 -5.56 7.89
N GLU A 149 -11.32 -4.53 8.69
CA GLU A 149 -11.40 -4.56 10.16
C GLU A 149 -12.20 -3.36 10.68
N ASN A 150 -12.75 -3.46 11.89
CA ASN A 150 -13.44 -2.31 12.46
C ASN A 150 -12.42 -1.23 12.88
N VAL A 151 -12.84 0.04 12.86
CA VAL A 151 -11.96 1.19 13.10
C VAL A 151 -11.25 1.14 14.47
N GLY A 152 -11.92 0.61 15.51
CA GLY A 152 -11.33 0.48 16.84
C GLY A 152 -10.20 -0.54 16.87
N ASP A 153 -10.43 -1.72 16.29
CA ASP A 153 -9.43 -2.78 16.17
C ASP A 153 -8.26 -2.33 15.27
N TYR A 154 -8.53 -1.59 14.19
CA TYR A 154 -7.50 -0.98 13.33
C TYR A 154 -6.55 -0.08 14.14
N ILE A 155 -7.11 0.90 14.85
CA ILE A 155 -6.31 1.86 15.65
C ILE A 155 -5.55 1.13 16.76
N GLN A 156 -6.22 0.20 17.44
CA GLN A 156 -5.62 -0.58 18.52
C GLN A 156 -4.46 -1.43 18.02
N ARG A 157 -4.61 -2.06 16.84
CA ARG A 157 -3.57 -2.83 16.18
C ARG A 157 -2.37 -1.94 15.85
N LEU A 158 -2.58 -0.82 15.15
CA LEU A 158 -1.50 0.10 14.79
C LEU A 158 -0.71 0.58 16.02
N ARG A 159 -1.41 0.91 17.12
CA ARG A 159 -0.76 1.30 18.39
C ARG A 159 0.09 0.17 18.96
N LEU A 160 -0.40 -1.06 18.97
CA LEU A 160 0.33 -2.21 19.51
C LEU A 160 1.53 -2.60 18.64
N GLU A 161 1.38 -2.54 17.30
CA GLU A 161 2.45 -2.78 16.35
C GLU A 161 3.55 -1.71 16.46
N TYR A 162 3.18 -0.43 16.63
CA TYR A 162 4.13 0.64 16.94
C TYR A 162 4.91 0.37 18.24
N ILE A 163 4.22 -0.05 19.30
CA ILE A 163 4.85 -0.39 20.58
C ILE A 163 5.84 -1.54 20.35
N ALA A 164 5.40 -2.63 19.73
CA ALA A 164 6.25 -3.78 19.41
C ALA A 164 7.51 -3.34 18.66
N PHE A 165 7.36 -2.45 17.68
CA PHE A 165 8.47 -1.92 16.91
C PHE A 165 9.45 -1.13 17.78
N LYS A 166 8.96 -0.22 18.64
CA LYS A 166 9.82 0.52 19.58
C LYS A 166 10.49 -0.41 20.60
N LEU A 167 9.82 -1.47 21.05
CA LEU A 167 10.37 -2.44 22.01
C LEU A 167 11.59 -3.19 21.48
N ILE A 168 11.66 -3.43 20.16
CA ILE A 168 12.75 -4.21 19.53
C ILE A 168 13.82 -3.32 18.89
N SER A 169 13.45 -2.13 18.41
CA SER A 169 14.38 -1.19 17.77
C SER A 169 15.07 -0.24 18.75
N THR A 170 14.60 -0.16 19.99
CA THR A 170 15.12 0.78 21.00
C THR A 170 15.17 0.17 22.41
N ASN A 171 15.94 0.80 23.30
CA ASN A 171 15.97 0.47 24.72
C ASN A 171 14.92 1.24 25.56
N THR A 172 13.94 1.90 24.91
CA THR A 172 12.89 2.69 25.56
C THR A 172 12.19 1.89 26.64
N ARG A 173 11.88 2.49 27.80
CA ARG A 173 11.19 1.77 28.89
C ARG A 173 9.69 1.67 28.61
N VAL A 174 9.03 0.64 29.14
CA VAL A 174 7.56 0.48 29.00
C VAL A 174 6.80 1.67 29.61
N SER A 175 7.35 2.30 30.65
CA SER A 175 6.78 3.54 31.22
C SER A 175 6.81 4.71 30.25
N GLU A 176 7.91 4.90 29.52
CA GLU A 176 8.06 5.99 28.55
C GLU A 176 7.11 5.79 27.36
N LEU A 177 6.89 4.54 26.94
CA LEU A 177 5.91 4.20 25.90
C LEU A 177 4.46 4.46 26.33
N LEU A 178 4.16 4.41 27.63
CA LEU A 178 2.81 4.72 28.13
C LEU A 178 2.54 6.22 28.18
N GLU A 179 3.56 7.05 28.35
CA GLU A 179 3.39 8.51 28.30
C GLU A 179 3.10 8.98 26.87
N GLN A 180 3.64 8.28 25.88
CA GLN A 180 3.48 8.60 24.45
C GLN A 180 2.17 8.09 23.85
N ILE A 181 1.45 7.23 24.56
CA ILE A 181 0.31 6.48 24.00
C ILE A 181 -0.83 6.58 24.98
N ASN A 182 -2.05 6.87 24.51
CA ASN A 182 -3.23 7.10 25.34
C ASN A 182 -3.78 5.85 26.07
N PHE A 183 -2.91 4.99 26.63
CA PHE A 183 -3.26 3.89 27.53
C PHE A 183 -3.24 4.36 28.98
N GLN A 184 -4.33 4.12 29.71
CA GLN A 184 -4.47 4.60 31.08
C GLN A 184 -3.46 4.01 32.07
N ASN A 185 -2.97 2.79 31.87
CA ASN A 185 -1.97 2.18 32.75
C ASN A 185 -1.24 0.96 32.13
N LYS A 186 -0.17 0.53 32.81
CA LYS A 186 0.67 -0.65 32.47
C LYS A 186 -0.13 -1.95 32.33
N HIS A 187 -1.16 -2.16 33.14
CA HIS A 187 -1.93 -3.40 33.13
C HIS A 187 -2.78 -3.52 31.86
N THR A 188 -3.44 -2.42 31.46
CA THR A 188 -4.21 -2.35 30.22
C THR A 188 -3.33 -2.62 29.01
N LEU A 189 -2.17 -1.96 28.93
CA LEU A 189 -1.21 -2.21 27.85
C LEU A 189 -0.74 -3.66 27.84
N SER A 190 -0.31 -4.21 28.99
CA SER A 190 0.22 -5.57 29.07
C SER A 190 -0.83 -6.61 28.65
N ARG A 191 -2.10 -6.41 29.03
CA ARG A 191 -3.20 -7.30 28.64
C ARG A 191 -3.50 -7.21 27.14
N ALA A 192 -3.57 -6.00 26.59
CA ALA A 192 -3.81 -5.78 25.17
C ALA A 192 -2.66 -6.35 24.31
N PHE A 193 -1.42 -6.09 24.71
CA PHE A 193 -0.23 -6.60 24.05
C PHE A 193 -0.17 -8.13 24.06
N LYS A 194 -0.41 -8.76 25.22
CA LYS A 194 -0.45 -10.22 25.33
C LYS A 194 -1.57 -10.83 24.50
N LYS A 195 -2.74 -10.20 24.45
CA LYS A 195 -3.86 -10.65 23.60
C LYS A 195 -3.51 -10.61 22.11
N HIS A 196 -2.78 -9.58 21.68
CA HIS A 196 -2.44 -9.38 20.28
C HIS A 196 -1.27 -10.27 19.82
N PHE A 197 -0.14 -10.23 20.52
CA PHE A 197 1.07 -10.96 20.14
C PHE A 197 1.19 -12.37 20.76
N GLN A 198 0.21 -12.79 21.56
CA GLN A 198 0.24 -14.06 22.32
C GLN A 198 1.45 -14.21 23.27
N MET A 199 2.15 -13.12 23.58
CA MET A 199 3.30 -13.11 24.48
C MET A 199 3.38 -11.82 25.30
N SER A 200 4.06 -11.89 26.45
CA SER A 200 4.28 -10.71 27.29
C SER A 200 5.32 -9.78 26.68
N ILE A 201 5.29 -8.49 27.05
CA ILE A 201 6.29 -7.50 26.61
C ILE A 201 7.74 -7.95 26.89
N PRO A 202 8.09 -8.45 28.10
CA PRO A 202 9.46 -8.95 28.35
C PRO A 202 9.84 -10.15 27.48
N ALA A 203 8.89 -11.08 27.25
CA ALA A 203 9.13 -12.23 26.39
C ALA A 203 9.34 -11.80 24.93
N PHE A 204 8.55 -10.83 24.45
CA PHE A 204 8.70 -10.24 23.12
C PHE A 204 10.09 -9.64 22.93
N ARG A 205 10.55 -8.78 23.85
CA ARG A 205 11.92 -8.22 23.78
C ARG A 205 12.98 -9.30 23.72
N LYS A 206 12.90 -10.30 24.60
CA LYS A 206 13.89 -11.38 24.67
C LYS A 206 13.95 -12.20 23.39
N ALA A 207 12.80 -12.50 22.77
CA ALA A 207 12.75 -13.24 21.51
C ALA A 207 13.53 -12.51 20.41
N TYR A 208 13.33 -11.20 20.29
CA TYR A 208 13.99 -10.39 19.25
C TYR A 208 15.46 -10.04 19.56
N SER A 209 15.85 -9.97 20.83
CA SER A 209 17.27 -9.85 21.20
C SER A 209 18.09 -11.10 20.83
N ASN A 210 17.51 -12.29 20.97
CA ASN A 210 18.18 -13.54 20.61
C ASN A 210 18.36 -13.70 19.10
N VAL A 211 17.37 -13.27 18.32
CA VAL A 211 17.44 -13.25 16.85
C VAL A 211 18.60 -12.38 16.34
N ALA A 212 18.87 -11.24 16.99
CA ALA A 212 20.01 -10.39 16.65
C ALA A 212 21.36 -11.09 16.92
N TYR A 213 21.43 -12.01 17.86
CA TYR A 213 22.63 -12.77 18.19
C TYR A 213 22.94 -13.88 17.17
N GLU A 214 21.91 -14.55 16.63
CA GLU A 214 22.06 -15.63 15.64
C GLU A 214 22.45 -15.10 14.24
N ASN A 215 22.05 -13.88 13.88
CA ASN A 215 22.34 -13.27 12.57
C ASN A 215 23.72 -12.59 12.46
N LYS A 216 24.60 -12.71 13.48
CA LYS A 216 25.93 -12.06 13.55
C LYS A 216 26.93 -12.41 12.43
N ILE A 217 26.58 -13.26 11.48
CA ILE A 217 27.45 -13.77 10.40
C ILE A 217 27.39 -12.89 9.12
N ILE A 218 26.78 -11.70 9.15
CA ILE A 218 26.57 -10.89 7.94
C ILE A 218 27.62 -9.78 7.81
N LYS A 219 28.11 -9.58 6.59
CA LYS A 219 28.92 -8.42 6.15
C LYS A 219 28.40 -7.14 6.82
N ARG A 220 29.31 -6.34 7.35
CA ARG A 220 29.02 -5.01 7.90
C ARG A 220 28.25 -4.21 6.83
N LEU A 221 26.98 -3.88 7.10
CA LEU A 221 26.16 -3.08 6.20
C LEU A 221 26.86 -1.74 5.95
N GLU A 222 27.15 -1.44 4.69
CA GLU A 222 27.68 -0.14 4.31
C GLU A 222 26.56 0.90 4.33
N TYR A 223 26.82 2.01 5.02
CA TYR A 223 25.87 3.10 5.13
C TYR A 223 26.58 4.44 5.05
N SER A 224 25.83 5.46 4.60
CA SER A 224 26.27 6.84 4.57
C SER A 224 25.25 7.73 5.27
N ILE A 225 25.69 8.86 5.81
CA ILE A 225 24.80 9.83 6.46
C ILE A 225 24.58 10.97 5.48
N LYS A 226 23.34 11.19 5.06
CA LYS A 226 22.96 12.24 4.12
C LYS A 226 21.97 13.19 4.77
N ARG A 227 22.10 14.48 4.48
CA ARG A 227 21.04 15.45 4.75
C ARG A 227 20.16 15.55 3.51
N ILE A 228 18.88 15.24 3.66
CA ILE A 228 17.91 15.21 2.58
C ILE A 228 17.01 16.44 2.70
N LYS A 229 16.81 17.13 1.57
CA LYS A 229 15.79 18.17 1.45
C LYS A 229 14.42 17.51 1.38
N GLU A 230 13.36 18.27 1.59
CA GLU A 230 12.02 17.73 1.40
C GLU A 230 11.87 17.15 -0.03
N ILE A 231 11.18 16.01 -0.16
CA ILE A 231 10.93 15.34 -1.43
C ILE A 231 9.42 15.15 -1.58
N LYS A 232 8.84 15.72 -2.63
CA LYS A 232 7.45 15.47 -3.02
C LYS A 232 7.35 14.13 -3.77
N VAL A 233 6.43 13.29 -3.35
CA VAL A 233 6.18 11.96 -3.92
C VAL A 233 4.71 11.85 -4.31
N ALA A 234 4.46 11.48 -5.57
CA ALA A 234 3.15 11.00 -6.01
C ALA A 234 3.11 9.49 -5.80
N TYR A 235 2.09 8.97 -5.10
CA TYR A 235 2.04 7.57 -4.73
C TYR A 235 0.64 6.95 -4.88
N LEU A 236 0.66 5.63 -5.00
CA LEU A 236 -0.49 4.74 -4.84
C LEU A 236 -0.30 3.93 -3.55
N LYS A 237 -1.38 3.80 -2.80
CA LYS A 237 -1.40 3.03 -1.55
C LYS A 237 -1.81 1.60 -1.82
N PHE A 238 -1.09 0.67 -1.21
CA PHE A 238 -1.35 -0.75 -1.29
C PHE A 238 -1.56 -1.34 0.10
N GLU A 239 -2.68 -2.05 0.29
CA GLU A 239 -2.99 -2.83 1.49
C GLU A 239 -3.45 -4.24 1.06
N ARG A 240 -3.22 -5.27 1.88
CA ARG A 240 -3.74 -6.64 1.70
C ARG A 240 -3.11 -7.49 0.59
N THR A 241 -1.78 -7.43 0.50
CA THR A 241 -0.92 -8.02 -0.54
C THR A 241 -1.11 -9.53 -0.79
N HIS A 242 -1.37 -10.35 0.24
CA HIS A 242 -1.43 -11.81 0.09
C HIS A 242 -2.65 -12.29 -0.72
N ARG A 243 -3.71 -11.48 -0.86
CA ARG A 243 -4.87 -11.90 -1.64
C ARG A 243 -4.66 -11.80 -3.15
N ASN A 244 -3.62 -11.09 -3.63
CA ASN A 244 -3.45 -10.89 -5.07
C ASN A 244 -2.02 -10.45 -5.47
N LYS A 245 -1.13 -11.41 -5.83
CA LYS A 245 0.21 -11.11 -6.41
C LYS A 245 0.11 -10.25 -7.69
N GLN A 246 -0.99 -10.37 -8.43
CA GLN A 246 -1.24 -9.59 -9.64
C GLN A 246 -1.44 -8.10 -9.30
N ALA A 247 -2.09 -7.79 -8.17
CA ALA A 247 -2.34 -6.41 -7.76
C ALA A 247 -1.05 -5.62 -7.47
N TYR A 248 -0.02 -6.27 -6.92
CA TYR A 248 1.29 -5.62 -6.72
C TYR A 248 1.95 -5.24 -8.04
N SER A 249 1.93 -6.15 -9.02
CA SER A 249 2.50 -5.91 -10.35
C SER A 249 1.73 -4.80 -11.08
N THR A 250 0.40 -4.83 -11.01
CA THR A 250 -0.47 -3.81 -11.61
C THR A 250 -0.23 -2.41 -11.03
N LEU A 251 0.05 -2.26 -9.73
CA LEU A 251 0.38 -0.95 -9.14
C LEU A 251 1.73 -0.42 -9.64
N TRP A 252 2.73 -1.31 -9.78
CA TRP A 252 4.02 -0.94 -10.36
C TRP A 252 3.88 -0.50 -11.81
N GLU A 253 3.11 -1.23 -12.62
CA GLU A 253 2.81 -0.88 -14.01
C GLU A 253 2.22 0.53 -14.10
N GLN A 254 1.23 0.86 -13.27
CA GLN A 254 0.64 2.21 -13.25
C GLN A 254 1.62 3.31 -12.89
N ILE A 255 2.50 3.07 -11.91
CA ILE A 255 3.50 4.06 -11.50
C ILE A 255 4.53 4.26 -12.62
N MET A 256 4.93 3.19 -13.31
CA MET A 256 5.84 3.27 -14.45
C MET A 256 5.22 4.01 -15.63
N GLU A 257 3.92 3.81 -15.87
CA GLU A 257 3.20 4.52 -16.93
C GLU A 257 2.99 5.99 -16.64
N PHE A 258 2.59 6.32 -15.42
CA PHE A 258 2.56 7.71 -14.94
C PHE A 258 3.95 8.36 -15.10
N ALA A 259 5.02 7.66 -14.72
CA ALA A 259 6.37 8.16 -14.90
C ALA A 259 6.74 8.41 -16.37
N LYS A 260 6.29 7.53 -17.27
CA LYS A 260 6.51 7.65 -18.72
C LYS A 260 5.71 8.79 -19.34
N GLU A 261 4.42 8.91 -19.02
CA GLU A 261 3.51 9.96 -19.53
C GLU A 261 4.05 11.36 -19.24
N TYR A 262 4.55 11.58 -18.01
CA TYR A 262 5.08 12.89 -17.59
C TYR A 262 6.59 13.05 -17.78
N ASN A 263 7.22 12.05 -18.41
CA ASN A 263 8.65 11.98 -18.66
C ASN A 263 9.49 12.25 -17.39
N LEU A 264 9.13 11.58 -16.28
CA LEU A 264 9.73 11.78 -14.97
C LEU A 264 11.09 11.08 -14.84
N THR A 265 11.20 9.83 -15.29
CA THR A 265 12.45 9.06 -15.18
C THR A 265 13.61 9.71 -15.92
N ASP A 266 13.36 10.25 -17.12
CA ASP A 266 14.42 10.84 -17.95
C ASP A 266 14.86 12.20 -17.40
N LYS A 267 13.98 12.87 -16.64
CA LYS A 267 14.30 14.07 -15.85
C LYS A 267 14.99 13.75 -14.51
N GLY A 268 15.28 12.47 -14.25
CA GLY A 268 16.02 12.02 -13.07
C GLY A 268 15.17 11.76 -11.82
N PHE A 269 13.83 11.83 -11.92
CA PHE A 269 12.95 11.43 -10.83
C PHE A 269 13.01 9.92 -10.59
N LYS A 270 12.79 9.52 -9.34
CA LYS A 270 13.12 8.18 -8.86
C LYS A 270 11.89 7.49 -8.30
N TYR A 271 11.78 6.20 -8.57
CA TYR A 271 10.76 5.36 -7.95
C TYR A 271 11.05 5.24 -6.46
N VAL A 272 9.99 5.34 -5.67
CA VAL A 272 10.04 5.30 -4.20
C VAL A 272 9.08 4.23 -3.74
N SER A 273 9.45 3.51 -2.69
CA SER A 273 8.47 2.77 -1.90
C SER A 273 8.59 3.11 -0.43
N ILE A 274 7.49 2.93 0.30
CA ILE A 274 7.42 3.26 1.72
C ILE A 274 6.70 2.14 2.44
N SER A 275 7.41 1.51 3.37
CA SER A 275 6.84 0.52 4.27
C SER A 275 6.36 1.23 5.53
N LEU A 276 5.04 1.17 5.78
CA LEU A 276 4.44 1.76 6.98
C LEU A 276 4.46 0.80 8.17
N ASP A 277 4.70 -0.50 7.91
CA ASP A 277 4.62 -1.58 8.88
C ASP A 277 5.88 -2.46 8.82
N SER A 278 6.18 -3.15 9.93
CA SER A 278 7.32 -4.06 10.00
C SER A 278 6.89 -5.49 9.67
N LEU A 279 7.55 -6.12 8.70
CA LEU A 279 7.26 -7.50 8.28
C LEU A 279 7.50 -8.56 9.38
N ASP A 280 8.26 -8.24 10.43
CA ASP A 280 8.42 -9.15 11.58
C ASP A 280 7.29 -9.02 12.60
N ILE A 281 6.57 -7.90 12.60
CA ILE A 281 5.57 -7.56 13.62
C ILE A 281 4.15 -7.70 13.07
N THR A 282 3.94 -7.17 11.88
CA THR A 282 2.64 -7.05 11.25
C THR A 282 2.39 -8.25 10.35
N GLU A 283 1.18 -8.83 10.44
CA GLU A 283 0.77 -9.91 9.54
C GLU A 283 0.85 -9.46 8.08
N ILE A 284 1.33 -10.33 7.19
CA ILE A 284 1.68 -9.95 5.81
C ILE A 284 0.49 -9.40 5.00
N ASP A 285 -0.73 -9.82 5.33
CA ASP A 285 -1.98 -9.36 4.72
C ASP A 285 -2.52 -8.06 5.34
N LYS A 286 -1.88 -7.56 6.39
CA LYS A 286 -2.18 -6.28 7.04
C LYS A 286 -1.10 -5.23 6.80
N CYS A 287 0.05 -5.62 6.27
CA CYS A 287 1.12 -4.70 5.88
C CYS A 287 0.62 -3.68 4.84
N ARG A 288 0.91 -2.42 5.11
CA ARG A 288 0.57 -1.26 4.29
C ARG A 288 1.84 -0.75 3.64
N PHE A 289 1.75 -0.53 2.34
CA PHE A 289 2.88 -0.18 1.51
C PHE A 289 2.48 0.92 0.53
N LEU A 290 3.35 1.90 0.32
CA LEU A 290 3.16 2.93 -0.69
C LEU A 290 4.15 2.69 -1.82
N ILE A 291 3.70 2.83 -3.07
CA ILE A 291 4.56 2.82 -4.26
C ILE A 291 4.37 4.14 -4.96
N GLY A 292 5.47 4.81 -5.27
CA GLY A 292 5.47 6.17 -5.76
C GLY A 292 6.60 6.47 -6.71
N ILE A 293 6.59 7.71 -7.18
CA ILE A 293 7.72 8.33 -7.86
C ILE A 293 7.89 9.74 -7.31
N THR A 294 9.14 10.19 -7.17
CA THR A 294 9.43 11.59 -6.84
C THR A 294 8.94 12.49 -7.97
N VAL A 295 8.49 13.69 -7.64
CA VAL A 295 7.88 14.61 -8.61
C VAL A 295 8.37 16.05 -8.38
N PRO A 296 8.38 16.92 -9.41
CA PRO A 296 8.64 18.33 -9.22
C PRO A 296 7.60 18.95 -8.28
N TYR A 297 8.04 19.91 -7.45
CA TYR A 297 7.13 20.63 -6.55
C TYR A 297 6.00 21.35 -7.28
N SER A 298 6.32 21.94 -8.42
CA SER A 298 5.40 22.67 -9.29
C SER A 298 4.40 21.77 -10.04
N MET A 299 4.58 20.45 -10.01
CA MET A 299 3.72 19.52 -10.72
C MET A 299 2.40 19.36 -9.97
N GLU A 300 1.28 19.58 -10.66
CA GLU A 300 -0.04 19.15 -10.21
C GLU A 300 -0.17 17.65 -10.41
N ILE A 301 -0.65 16.96 -9.37
CA ILE A 301 -0.75 15.50 -9.39
C ILE A 301 -2.15 15.12 -9.87
N PRO A 302 -2.26 14.29 -10.92
CA PRO A 302 -3.56 13.92 -11.46
C PRO A 302 -4.39 13.16 -10.43
N LYS A 303 -5.72 13.24 -10.59
CA LYS A 303 -6.65 12.46 -9.75
C LYS A 303 -6.32 10.98 -9.84
N GLY A 304 -6.44 10.28 -8.72
CA GLY A 304 -6.08 8.86 -8.58
C GLY A 304 -4.74 8.62 -7.89
N PHE A 305 -3.87 9.63 -7.81
CA PHE A 305 -2.64 9.57 -7.03
C PHE A 305 -2.76 10.42 -5.77
N SER A 306 -2.18 9.93 -4.68
CA SER A 306 -2.02 10.69 -3.44
C SER A 306 -0.66 11.37 -3.41
N VAL A 307 -0.51 12.39 -2.57
CA VAL A 307 0.74 13.14 -2.42
C VAL A 307 1.24 13.05 -0.99
N LEU A 308 2.53 12.75 -0.88
CA LEU A 308 3.28 12.70 0.37
C LEU A 308 4.52 13.57 0.22
N ASN A 309 4.90 14.25 1.31
CA ASN A 309 6.20 14.87 1.43
C ASN A 309 7.07 14.04 2.37
N ILE A 310 8.26 13.65 1.90
CA ILE A 310 9.31 13.14 2.76
C ILE A 310 9.99 14.34 3.39
N GLU A 311 9.99 14.39 4.71
CA GLU A 311 10.47 15.54 5.49
C GLU A 311 11.98 15.77 5.35
N THR A 312 12.38 17.05 5.41
CA THR A 312 13.81 17.37 5.45
C THR A 312 14.47 16.84 6.72
N GLY A 313 15.72 16.39 6.62
CA GLY A 313 16.44 15.93 7.79
C GLY A 313 17.69 15.11 7.53
N LEU A 314 18.16 14.45 8.58
CA LEU A 314 19.27 13.51 8.51
C LEU A 314 18.74 12.09 8.28
N TYR A 315 19.34 11.41 7.32
CA TYR A 315 19.02 10.03 6.98
C TYR A 315 20.30 9.19 6.98
N SER A 316 20.20 7.96 7.49
CA SER A 316 21.16 6.91 7.19
C SER A 316 20.72 6.22 5.92
N VAL A 317 21.62 6.14 4.93
CA VAL A 317 21.35 5.57 3.61
C VAL A 317 22.16 4.30 3.45
N PHE A 318 21.48 3.17 3.33
CA PHE A 318 22.06 1.85 3.11
C PHE A 318 21.95 1.50 1.63
N ASN A 319 23.08 1.18 0.99
CA ASN A 319 23.11 0.79 -0.42
C ASN A 319 23.05 -0.72 -0.54
N ILE A 320 21.92 -1.24 -1.00
CA ILE A 320 21.69 -2.67 -1.12
C ILE A 320 21.79 -3.06 -2.59
N LYS A 321 22.71 -3.97 -2.88
CA LYS A 321 22.79 -4.64 -4.17
C LYS A 321 22.29 -6.07 -4.04
N GLY A 322 21.28 -6.44 -4.82
CA GLY A 322 20.73 -7.80 -4.83
C GLY A 322 19.20 -7.84 -4.90
N ARG A 323 18.65 -9.00 -4.57
CA ARG A 323 17.24 -9.33 -4.82
C ARG A 323 16.32 -8.71 -3.76
N TYR A 324 15.14 -8.25 -4.16
CA TYR A 324 14.18 -7.62 -3.23
C TYR A 324 13.73 -8.52 -2.06
N HIS A 325 13.71 -9.85 -2.24
CA HIS A 325 13.36 -10.76 -1.14
C HIS A 325 14.39 -10.74 0.02
N GLU A 326 15.59 -10.21 -0.21
CA GLU A 326 16.62 -10.05 0.82
C GLU A 326 16.39 -8.79 1.68
N LEU A 327 15.55 -7.85 1.23
CA LEU A 327 15.27 -6.60 1.94
C LEU A 327 14.72 -6.85 3.35
N ASN A 328 13.88 -7.87 3.55
CA ASN A 328 13.37 -8.22 4.87
C ASN A 328 14.51 -8.51 5.86
N ARG A 329 15.48 -9.32 5.44
CA ARG A 329 16.67 -9.64 6.24
C ARG A 329 17.47 -8.38 6.55
N ILE A 330 17.63 -7.50 5.57
CA ILE A 330 18.37 -6.24 5.73
C ILE A 330 17.66 -5.31 6.71
N TYR A 331 16.33 -5.18 6.65
CA TYR A 331 15.58 -4.41 7.64
C TYR A 331 15.78 -4.95 9.06
N ARG A 332 15.83 -6.27 9.23
CA ARG A 332 16.16 -6.89 10.53
C ARG A 332 17.54 -6.48 11.00
N ASP A 333 18.54 -6.55 10.14
CA ASP A 333 19.91 -6.16 10.49
C ASP A 333 20.00 -4.66 10.83
N ILE A 334 19.28 -3.80 10.10
CA ILE A 334 19.20 -2.36 10.36
C ILE A 334 18.55 -2.08 11.72
N TYR A 335 17.37 -2.65 11.98
CA TYR A 335 16.56 -2.31 13.15
C TYR A 335 16.95 -3.05 14.43
N LEU A 336 17.42 -4.29 14.33
CA LEU A 336 17.71 -5.15 15.48
C LEU A 336 19.20 -5.16 15.86
N ASP A 337 20.11 -4.80 14.95
CA ASP A 337 21.54 -4.77 15.22
C ASP A 337 22.13 -3.36 15.04
N TRP A 338 22.10 -2.80 13.83
CA TRP A 338 22.76 -1.53 13.55
C TRP A 338 22.20 -0.36 14.38
N LEU A 339 20.88 -0.15 14.38
CA LEU A 339 20.25 1.01 14.99
C LEU A 339 20.45 1.04 16.53
N PRO A 340 20.21 -0.05 17.27
CA PRO A 340 20.49 -0.11 18.72
C PRO A 340 21.96 0.20 19.05
N ASN A 341 22.89 -0.32 18.25
CA ASN A 341 24.34 -0.19 18.47
C ASN A 341 24.96 1.08 17.86
N SER A 342 24.22 1.82 17.03
CA SER A 342 24.68 3.08 16.43
C SER A 342 24.61 4.25 17.42
N LYS A 343 25.23 5.37 17.04
CA LYS A 343 25.08 6.67 17.75
C LYS A 343 23.78 7.42 17.41
N TYR A 344 22.86 6.78 16.68
CA TYR A 344 21.64 7.40 16.17
C TYR A 344 20.40 6.77 16.77
N SER A 345 19.34 7.56 16.94
CA SER A 345 17.98 7.11 17.21
C SER A 345 17.12 7.34 15.98
N LEU A 346 16.04 6.58 15.88
CA LEU A 346 15.06 6.73 14.82
C LEU A 346 14.18 7.93 15.12
N ARG A 347 14.18 8.92 14.22
CA ARG A 347 13.37 10.14 14.36
C ARG A 347 11.88 9.86 14.21
N GLU A 348 11.52 9.09 13.18
CA GLU A 348 10.14 8.74 12.83
C GLU A 348 10.09 7.31 12.27
N GLN A 349 8.91 6.69 12.27
CA GLN A 349 8.79 5.28 11.89
C GLN A 349 8.95 5.02 10.38
N MET A 350 8.70 6.02 9.55
CA MET A 350 8.63 5.83 8.10
C MET A 350 10.03 5.69 7.48
N THR A 351 10.33 4.49 7.01
CA THR A 351 11.45 4.24 6.09
C THR A 351 10.98 4.14 4.67
N PHE A 352 11.79 4.67 3.77
CA PHE A 352 11.52 4.59 2.35
C PHE A 352 12.72 4.04 1.58
N GLU A 353 12.41 3.47 0.42
CA GLU A 353 13.37 2.91 -0.51
C GLU A 353 13.39 3.77 -1.77
N ILE A 354 14.57 4.02 -2.32
CA ILE A 354 14.73 4.55 -3.68
C ILE A 354 15.34 3.48 -4.56
N TYR A 355 14.68 3.18 -5.67
CA TYR A 355 15.16 2.22 -6.66
C TYR A 355 16.02 2.94 -7.69
N THR A 356 17.31 2.59 -7.74
CA THR A 356 18.28 3.26 -8.63
C THR A 356 18.19 2.72 -10.06
N ASN A 357 17.87 1.43 -10.18
CA ASN A 357 17.55 0.74 -11.42
C ASN A 357 16.32 -0.15 -11.21
N THR A 358 15.80 -0.67 -12.31
CA THR A 358 14.54 -1.42 -12.33
C THR A 358 14.75 -2.79 -12.99
N PRO A 359 13.93 -3.81 -12.68
CA PRO A 359 14.12 -5.18 -13.19
C PRO A 359 14.03 -5.33 -14.72
N ASP A 360 13.46 -4.35 -15.42
CA ASP A 360 13.48 -4.25 -16.89
C ASP A 360 14.83 -3.81 -17.46
N LYS A 361 15.68 -3.15 -16.65
CA LYS A 361 16.96 -2.56 -17.07
C LYS A 361 18.20 -3.23 -16.46
N ALA A 362 18.03 -4.08 -15.46
CA ALA A 362 19.12 -4.76 -14.76
C ALA A 362 18.73 -6.17 -14.34
N SER A 363 19.72 -7.06 -14.26
CA SER A 363 19.51 -8.41 -13.70
C SER A 363 19.15 -8.33 -12.21
N MET A 364 18.49 -9.37 -11.68
CA MET A 364 18.03 -9.38 -10.28
C MET A 364 19.19 -9.21 -9.28
N GLU A 365 20.39 -9.67 -9.64
CA GLU A 365 21.63 -9.58 -8.86
C GLU A 365 22.28 -8.19 -8.93
N GLU A 366 21.87 -7.37 -9.89
CA GLU A 366 22.37 -6.01 -10.12
C GLU A 366 21.40 -4.93 -9.68
N LEU A 367 20.23 -5.30 -9.17
CA LEU A 367 19.28 -4.35 -8.61
C LEU A 367 19.92 -3.61 -7.43
N VAL A 368 19.80 -2.28 -7.46
CA VAL A 368 20.32 -1.38 -6.43
C VAL A 368 19.17 -0.62 -5.80
N THR A 369 18.98 -0.87 -4.51
CA THR A 369 17.98 -0.22 -3.66
C THR A 369 18.68 0.57 -2.57
N GLU A 370 18.38 1.85 -2.46
CA GLU A 370 18.82 2.67 -1.34
C GLU A 370 17.73 2.70 -0.27
N ILE A 371 18.04 2.24 0.95
CA ILE A 371 17.12 2.33 2.10
C ILE A 371 17.45 3.60 2.89
N TYR A 372 16.46 4.46 3.07
CA TYR A 372 16.56 5.72 3.80
C TYR A 372 15.90 5.59 5.18
N LEU A 373 16.74 5.63 6.21
CA LEU A 373 16.35 5.57 7.61
C LEU A 373 16.40 6.98 8.24
N PRO A 374 15.27 7.57 8.66
CA PRO A 374 15.26 8.90 9.27
C PRO A 374 15.88 8.85 10.67
N ILE A 375 16.97 9.60 10.87
CA ILE A 375 17.76 9.51 12.09
C ILE A 375 17.97 10.86 12.76
N GLU A 376 18.20 10.79 14.07
CA GLU A 376 18.71 11.88 14.89
C GLU A 376 19.89 11.37 15.74
N VAL A 377 20.72 12.28 16.26
CA VAL A 377 21.86 11.87 17.10
C VAL A 377 21.33 11.56 18.50
N LYS A 378 21.67 10.37 19.03
CA LYS A 378 21.34 10.00 20.41
C LYS A 378 21.92 11.06 21.34
N GLN A 379 21.06 11.72 22.12
CA GLN A 379 21.52 12.59 23.19
C GLN A 379 22.27 11.71 24.20
N LYS A 380 23.51 12.09 24.56
CA LYS A 380 24.20 11.43 25.66
C LYS A 380 23.37 11.69 26.91
N ILE A 381 22.81 10.63 27.50
CA ILE A 381 22.23 10.68 28.83
C ILE A 381 23.35 11.16 29.76
N LYS A 382 23.18 12.37 30.31
CA LYS A 382 24.10 12.93 31.30
C LYS A 382 24.02 12.16 32.60
#